data_AF-L5KA76-F1
#
_entry.id   AF-L5KA76-F1
#
_cell.length_a   1.000
_cell.length_b   1.000
_cell.length_c   1.000
_cell.angle_alpha   90.00
_cell.angle_beta   90.00
_cell.angle_gamma   90.00
#
_symmetry.space_group_name_H-M   'P 1'
#
loop_
_entity.id
_entity.type
_entity.pdbx_description
1 polymer ?
#
loop_
_entity_poly.entity_id
_entity_poly.type
_entity_poly.pdbx_seq_one_letter_code
_entity_poly.pdbx_strand_id
1 'polypeptide(L)'
;MEASGGADEAVSGELVSVAHALSLPAESYGNDPDIEMAWAMRAMQHAEVYYKLISSVDPQFLKLTKVDDQIYSEFRKNFENLKIDVLDPEELKSVSAKEKWRPFCLQFDGVIEDFNYGTLLRLDCSQGYTEENTIFAPRIQFFAIEIARNREGYNKAVYDSVQDKEDKGANNGEKEKSDKGEEKEKKAKNGVNESDEIAM
;
A
#
# COMPACT_ATOMS: atom_id res chain seq x y z
N MET A 1 -30.33 42.84 -10.83
CA MET A 1 -30.49 41.56 -10.10
C MET A 1 -30.53 40.47 -11.14
N GLU A 2 -29.45 39.71 -11.27
CA GLU A 2 -29.37 38.27 -10.99
C GLU A 2 -27.94 37.83 -11.30
N ALA A 3 -27.43 36.93 -10.48
CA ALA A 3 -26.04 36.50 -10.38
C ALA A 3 -25.96 35.00 -10.65
N SER A 4 -24.91 34.57 -11.35
CA SER A 4 -24.26 33.23 -11.24
C SER A 4 -23.21 33.19 -12.36
N GLY A 5 -21.90 33.01 -12.13
CA GLY A 5 -21.28 32.12 -11.15
C GLY A 5 -20.98 30.80 -11.84
N GLY A 6 -19.70 30.47 -12.04
CA GLY A 6 -19.28 29.17 -12.56
C GLY A 6 -18.03 29.26 -13.41
N ALA A 7 -16.86 29.29 -12.76
CA ALA A 7 -15.62 28.87 -13.38
C ALA A 7 -15.72 27.34 -13.56
N ASP A 8 -16.03 26.88 -14.76
CA ASP A 8 -15.83 25.48 -15.13
C ASP A 8 -14.33 25.28 -15.37
N GLU A 9 -13.70 24.83 -14.29
CA GLU A 9 -12.37 24.26 -14.20
C GLU A 9 -12.18 23.24 -15.32
N ALA A 10 -11.12 23.43 -16.12
CA ALA A 10 -10.72 22.53 -17.19
C ALA A 10 -10.19 21.21 -16.61
N VAL A 11 -11.10 20.39 -16.12
CA VAL A 11 -10.90 18.97 -15.86
C VAL A 11 -11.79 18.25 -16.86
N SER A 12 -11.33 17.11 -17.39
CA SER A 12 -12.19 16.10 -18.04
C SER A 12 -12.22 16.07 -19.58
N GLY A 13 -11.08 16.18 -20.25
CA GLY A 13 -10.91 15.68 -21.64
C GLY A 13 -10.22 14.31 -21.66
N GLU A 14 -8.95 14.30 -21.28
CA GLU A 14 -8.12 13.08 -21.23
C GLU A 14 -8.58 12.07 -20.18
N LEU A 15 -8.99 12.54 -18.99
CA LEU A 15 -9.44 11.66 -17.91
C LEU A 15 -10.73 10.88 -18.27
N VAL A 16 -11.62 11.51 -19.05
CA VAL A 16 -12.85 10.88 -19.55
C VAL A 16 -12.53 9.86 -20.64
N SER A 17 -11.56 10.16 -21.50
CA SER A 17 -11.08 9.25 -22.54
C SER A 17 -10.44 8.00 -21.95
N VAL A 18 -9.61 8.14 -20.91
CA VAL A 18 -8.96 7.01 -20.22
C VAL A 18 -9.99 6.21 -19.40
N ALA A 19 -10.96 6.85 -18.75
CA ALA A 19 -12.00 6.15 -18.01
C ALA A 19 -12.86 5.27 -18.92
N HIS A 20 -13.27 5.79 -20.08
CA HIS A 20 -14.02 5.06 -21.09
C HIS A 20 -13.16 3.98 -21.78
N ALA A 21 -11.86 4.22 -21.94
CA ALA A 21 -10.94 3.25 -22.52
C ALA A 21 -10.66 2.02 -21.62
N LEU A 22 -11.20 2.00 -20.40
CA LEU A 22 -10.95 0.94 -19.44
C LEU A 22 -12.22 0.16 -19.10
N SER A 23 -13.35 0.51 -19.73
CA SER A 23 -14.65 -0.15 -19.60
C SER A 23 -15.04 -0.99 -20.82
N LEU A 24 -14.24 -0.99 -21.90
CA LEU A 24 -14.52 -1.80 -23.09
C LEU A 24 -13.91 -3.21 -22.99
N PRO A 25 -14.47 -4.20 -23.72
CA PRO A 25 -13.98 -5.58 -23.69
C PRO A 25 -12.51 -5.68 -24.14
N ALA A 26 -11.73 -6.52 -23.45
CA ALA A 26 -10.29 -6.70 -23.68
C ALA A 26 -9.90 -7.03 -25.15
N GLU A 27 -10.82 -7.63 -25.91
CA GLU A 27 -10.63 -7.94 -27.35
C GLU A 27 -10.58 -6.70 -28.27
N SER A 28 -10.99 -5.52 -27.78
CA SER A 28 -11.00 -4.27 -28.54
C SER A 28 -9.70 -3.48 -28.44
N TYR A 29 -8.81 -3.89 -27.54
CA TYR A 29 -7.52 -3.25 -27.32
C TYR A 29 -6.44 -4.08 -27.98
N GLY A 30 -5.84 -3.54 -29.05
CA GLY A 30 -4.50 -3.96 -29.44
C GLY A 30 -3.52 -3.69 -28.28
N ASN A 31 -2.31 -4.27 -28.31
CA ASN A 31 -1.23 -3.92 -27.38
C ASN A 31 -0.85 -2.44 -27.57
N ASP A 32 -1.65 -1.54 -27.02
CA ASP A 32 -1.49 -0.11 -27.07
C ASP A 32 -0.75 0.33 -25.80
N PRO A 33 0.45 0.93 -25.94
CA PRO A 33 1.27 1.29 -24.80
C PRO A 33 0.59 2.30 -23.87
N ASP A 34 -0.30 3.16 -24.38
CA ASP A 34 -1.00 4.14 -23.54
C ASP A 34 -2.02 3.44 -22.63
N ILE A 35 -2.57 2.32 -23.07
CA ILE A 35 -3.55 1.51 -22.34
C ILE A 35 -2.87 0.66 -21.29
N GLU A 36 -1.72 0.06 -21.64
CA GLU A 36 -0.86 -0.64 -20.68
C GLU A 36 -0.39 0.32 -19.58
N MET A 37 0.01 1.55 -19.95
CA MET A 37 0.39 2.58 -18.98
C MET A 37 -0.78 2.98 -18.08
N ALA A 38 -1.99 3.14 -18.63
CA ALA A 38 -3.18 3.44 -17.84
C ALA A 38 -3.56 2.30 -16.87
N TRP A 39 -3.42 1.04 -17.29
CA TRP A 39 -3.59 -0.12 -16.42
C TRP A 39 -2.54 -0.14 -15.31
N ALA A 40 -1.27 0.09 -15.63
CA ALA A 40 -0.19 0.13 -14.64
C ALA A 40 -0.42 1.24 -13.61
N MET A 41 -0.79 2.44 -14.04
CA MET A 41 -1.12 3.56 -13.15
C MET A 41 -2.26 3.22 -12.19
N ARG A 42 -3.37 2.66 -12.71
CA ARG A 42 -4.49 2.26 -11.85
C ARG A 42 -4.14 1.13 -10.90
N ALA A 43 -3.34 0.16 -11.33
CA ALA A 43 -2.91 -0.95 -10.47
C ALA A 43 -2.00 -0.46 -9.33
N MET A 44 -1.13 0.52 -9.61
CA MET A 44 -0.32 1.21 -8.59
C MET A 44 -1.18 2.02 -7.62
N GLN A 45 -2.15 2.80 -8.11
CA GLN A 45 -3.08 3.54 -7.25
C GLN A 45 -3.85 2.61 -6.31
N HIS A 46 -4.34 1.47 -6.83
CA HIS A 46 -5.00 0.44 -6.02
C HIS A 46 -4.05 -0.09 -4.92
N ALA A 47 -2.80 -0.37 -5.27
CA ALA A 47 -1.78 -0.85 -4.34
C ALA A 47 -1.50 0.16 -3.21
N GLU A 48 -1.35 1.45 -3.55
CA GLU A 48 -1.12 2.53 -2.58
C GLU A 48 -2.29 2.72 -1.62
N VAL A 49 -3.53 2.78 -2.16
CA VAL A 49 -4.75 2.92 -1.36
C VAL A 49 -4.90 1.74 -0.41
N TYR A 50 -4.67 0.52 -0.92
CA TYR A 50 -4.75 -0.68 -0.10
C TYR A 50 -3.67 -0.70 0.99
N TYR A 51 -2.42 -0.38 0.64
CA TYR A 51 -1.32 -0.36 1.61
C TYR A 51 -1.57 0.65 2.73
N LYS A 52 -2.11 1.84 2.40
CA LYS A 52 -2.53 2.84 3.38
C LYS A 52 -3.65 2.32 4.29
N LEU A 53 -4.58 1.54 3.76
CA LEU A 53 -5.69 1.00 4.54
C LEU A 53 -5.17 0.04 5.62
N ILE A 54 -4.36 -0.95 5.24
CA ILE A 54 -3.81 -1.94 6.19
C ILE A 54 -2.77 -1.36 7.14
N SER A 55 -2.19 -0.20 6.84
CA SER A 55 -1.27 0.49 7.75
C SER A 55 -1.98 1.41 8.74
N SER A 56 -3.18 1.90 8.40
CA SER A 56 -3.90 2.90 9.21
C SER A 56 -4.94 2.29 10.15
N VAL A 57 -5.48 1.11 9.81
CA VAL A 57 -6.49 0.43 10.63
C VAL A 57 -6.14 -1.04 10.77
N ASP A 58 -6.58 -1.65 11.87
CA ASP A 58 -6.34 -3.07 12.15
C ASP A 58 -6.90 -3.94 11.00
N PRO A 59 -6.04 -4.66 10.26
CA PRO A 59 -6.46 -5.43 9.10
C PRO A 59 -7.44 -6.55 9.41
N GLN A 60 -7.49 -7.07 10.64
CA GLN A 60 -8.39 -8.17 11.00
C GLN A 60 -9.88 -7.77 10.92
N PHE A 61 -10.17 -6.48 11.04
CA PHE A 61 -11.53 -5.94 10.96
C PHE A 61 -11.88 -5.35 9.59
N LEU A 62 -10.94 -5.36 8.65
CA LEU A 62 -11.15 -4.85 7.29
C LEU A 62 -12.02 -5.81 6.48
N LYS A 63 -13.06 -5.24 5.86
CA LYS A 63 -13.82 -5.91 4.80
C LYS A 63 -13.48 -5.28 3.46
N LEU A 64 -12.94 -6.08 2.54
CA LEU A 64 -12.54 -5.61 1.21
C LEU A 64 -13.70 -5.67 0.22
N THR A 65 -14.62 -6.63 0.41
CA THR A 65 -15.81 -6.82 -0.43
C THR A 65 -17.03 -7.15 0.43
N LYS A 66 -18.22 -7.18 -0.21
CA LYS A 66 -19.47 -7.60 0.43
C LYS A 66 -19.54 -9.11 0.70
N VAL A 67 -18.69 -9.90 0.03
CA VAL A 67 -18.73 -11.36 0.03
C VAL A 67 -17.41 -11.99 0.52
N ASP A 68 -16.68 -11.27 1.39
CA ASP A 68 -15.37 -11.73 1.89
C ASP A 68 -15.43 -13.12 2.53
N ASP A 69 -16.52 -13.44 3.23
CA ASP A 69 -16.71 -14.76 3.84
C ASP A 69 -16.74 -15.87 2.78
N GLN A 70 -17.48 -15.65 1.68
CA GLN A 70 -17.55 -16.59 0.57
C GLN A 70 -16.19 -16.73 -0.13
N ILE A 71 -15.51 -15.60 -0.38
CA ILE A 71 -14.18 -15.60 -1.01
C ILE A 71 -13.20 -16.39 -0.15
N TYR A 72 -13.14 -16.12 1.15
CA TYR A 72 -12.23 -16.80 2.07
C TYR A 72 -12.51 -18.29 2.17
N SER A 73 -13.79 -18.68 2.31
CA SER A 73 -14.17 -20.09 2.39
C SER A 73 -13.82 -20.87 1.13
N GLU A 74 -14.15 -20.35 -0.07
CA GLU A 74 -13.80 -21.03 -1.31
C GLU A 74 -12.28 -20.99 -1.56
N PHE A 75 -11.59 -19.92 -1.19
CA PHE A 75 -10.13 -19.85 -1.30
C PHE A 75 -9.46 -20.94 -0.46
N ARG A 76 -9.79 -21.05 0.83
CA ARG A 76 -9.19 -22.05 1.72
C ARG A 76 -9.62 -23.49 1.39
N LYS A 77 -10.78 -23.68 0.79
CA LYS A 77 -11.21 -24.98 0.26
C LYS A 77 -10.41 -25.43 -0.98
N ASN A 78 -10.11 -24.51 -1.89
CA ASN A 78 -9.38 -24.83 -3.13
C ASN A 78 -7.85 -24.78 -2.94
N PHE A 79 -7.36 -23.98 -2.00
CA PHE A 79 -5.94 -23.68 -1.76
C PHE A 79 -5.57 -23.83 -0.29
N GLU A 80 -5.98 -24.94 0.34
CA GLU A 80 -5.81 -25.20 1.78
C GLU A 80 -4.36 -25.00 2.24
N ASN A 81 -3.41 -25.56 1.49
CA ASN A 81 -1.99 -25.57 1.82
C ASN A 81 -1.21 -24.40 1.20
N LEU A 82 -1.87 -23.46 0.52
CA LEU A 82 -1.17 -22.33 -0.06
C LEU A 82 -0.67 -21.42 1.05
N LYS A 83 0.65 -21.22 1.06
CA LYS A 83 1.34 -20.31 1.95
C LYS A 83 1.03 -18.86 1.53
N ILE A 84 0.61 -18.02 2.46
CA ILE A 84 0.14 -16.65 2.17
C ILE A 84 0.98 -15.54 2.81
N ASP A 85 1.87 -15.82 3.75
CA ASP A 85 2.85 -14.85 4.27
C ASP A 85 3.85 -14.47 3.19
N VAL A 86 4.55 -15.46 2.64
CA VAL A 86 5.51 -15.32 1.54
C VAL A 86 5.06 -16.23 0.41
N LEU A 87 4.57 -15.63 -0.66
CA LEU A 87 4.06 -16.32 -1.84
C LEU A 87 5.21 -16.74 -2.75
N ASP A 88 5.12 -17.96 -3.26
CA ASP A 88 5.92 -18.39 -4.39
C ASP A 88 5.27 -17.88 -5.70
N PRO A 89 5.98 -17.09 -6.53
CA PRO A 89 5.48 -16.68 -7.84
C PRO A 89 5.01 -17.84 -8.72
N GLU A 90 5.60 -19.04 -8.59
CA GLU A 90 5.24 -20.21 -9.40
C GLU A 90 3.87 -20.79 -9.02
N GLU A 91 3.43 -20.65 -7.77
CA GLU A 91 2.08 -21.02 -7.30
C GLU A 91 0.98 -20.10 -7.83
N LEU A 92 1.35 -19.01 -8.52
CA LEU A 92 0.44 -18.07 -9.16
C LEU A 92 0.59 -18.05 -10.70
N LYS A 93 1.82 -18.17 -11.22
CA LYS A 93 2.14 -17.96 -12.64
C LYS A 93 2.32 -19.23 -13.45
N SER A 94 2.66 -20.35 -12.82
CA SER A 94 2.91 -21.61 -13.54
C SER A 94 1.65 -22.07 -14.28
N VAL A 95 1.83 -22.90 -15.30
CA VAL A 95 0.70 -23.42 -16.10
C VAL A 95 -0.26 -24.20 -15.20
N SER A 96 0.26 -25.05 -14.32
CA SER A 96 -0.55 -25.82 -13.37
C SER A 96 -1.27 -24.91 -12.34
N ALA A 97 -0.60 -23.87 -11.85
CA ALA A 97 -1.24 -22.89 -10.98
C ALA A 97 -2.40 -22.19 -11.68
N LYS A 98 -2.19 -21.73 -12.93
CA LYS A 98 -3.24 -21.08 -13.72
C LYS A 98 -4.44 -21.99 -13.95
N GLU A 99 -4.23 -23.28 -14.18
CA GLU A 99 -5.32 -24.27 -14.31
C GLU A 99 -6.14 -24.42 -13.03
N LYS A 100 -5.53 -24.30 -11.84
CA LYS A 100 -6.24 -24.31 -10.55
C LYS A 100 -6.93 -22.99 -10.25
N TRP A 101 -6.28 -21.87 -10.54
CA TRP A 101 -6.82 -20.54 -10.29
C TRP A 101 -7.97 -20.17 -11.21
N ARG A 102 -7.94 -20.62 -12.47
CA ARG A 102 -8.98 -20.29 -13.46
C ARG A 102 -10.41 -20.67 -13.00
N PRO A 103 -10.71 -21.90 -12.57
CA PRO A 103 -12.05 -22.25 -12.08
C PRO A 103 -12.41 -21.50 -10.80
N PHE A 104 -11.45 -21.16 -9.94
CA PHE A 104 -11.70 -20.32 -8.77
C PHE A 104 -12.13 -18.90 -9.19
N CYS A 105 -11.37 -18.25 -10.08
CA CYS A 105 -11.67 -16.89 -10.52
C CYS A 105 -13.05 -16.80 -11.19
N LEU A 106 -13.39 -17.77 -12.04
CA LEU A 106 -14.66 -17.79 -12.78
C LEU A 106 -15.89 -17.95 -11.87
N GLN A 107 -15.75 -18.48 -10.65
CA GLN A 107 -16.87 -18.57 -9.70
C GLN A 107 -17.37 -17.21 -9.22
N PHE A 108 -16.53 -16.18 -9.35
CA PHE A 108 -16.84 -14.82 -8.93
C PHE A 108 -17.17 -13.90 -10.11
N ASP A 109 -17.28 -14.45 -11.32
CA ASP A 109 -17.81 -13.73 -12.47
C ASP A 109 -19.27 -13.32 -12.21
N GLY A 110 -19.57 -12.04 -12.39
CA GLY A 110 -20.86 -11.44 -12.02
C GLY A 110 -21.12 -11.26 -10.51
N VAL A 111 -20.26 -11.79 -9.63
CA VAL A 111 -20.33 -11.59 -8.17
C VAL A 111 -19.44 -10.42 -7.73
N ILE A 112 -18.24 -10.36 -8.29
CA ILE A 112 -17.28 -9.29 -8.06
C ILE A 112 -17.17 -8.45 -9.33
N GLU A 113 -17.41 -7.15 -9.17
CA GLU A 113 -17.22 -6.18 -10.26
C GLU A 113 -15.75 -6.17 -10.70
N ASP A 114 -15.56 -6.31 -12.02
CA ASP A 114 -14.27 -6.48 -12.67
C ASP A 114 -13.36 -7.49 -11.97
N PHE A 115 -13.87 -8.69 -11.66
CA PHE A 115 -13.12 -9.74 -10.95
C PHE A 115 -11.76 -10.07 -11.61
N ASN A 116 -11.67 -9.91 -12.93
CA ASN A 116 -10.49 -10.16 -13.77
C ASN A 116 -9.59 -8.93 -13.96
N TYR A 117 -9.93 -7.78 -13.37
CA TYR A 117 -9.15 -6.55 -13.48
C TYR A 117 -7.74 -6.72 -12.92
N GLY A 118 -6.75 -6.14 -13.59
CA GLY A 118 -5.35 -6.23 -13.22
C GLY A 118 -5.00 -5.44 -11.95
N THR A 119 -4.48 -6.12 -10.93
CA THR A 119 -4.05 -5.53 -9.66
C THR A 119 -2.64 -5.95 -9.29
N LEU A 120 -2.04 -5.27 -8.33
CA LEU A 120 -0.74 -5.61 -7.77
C LEU A 120 -0.90 -6.30 -6.42
N LEU A 121 -0.22 -7.43 -6.27
CA LEU A 121 -0.19 -8.24 -5.05
C LEU A 121 1.24 -8.31 -4.51
N ARG A 122 1.39 -8.24 -3.18
CA ARG A 122 2.68 -8.38 -2.52
C ARG A 122 3.07 -9.84 -2.38
N LEU A 123 4.31 -10.21 -2.70
CA LEU A 123 4.81 -11.58 -2.51
C LEU A 123 4.99 -11.87 -1.02
N ASP A 124 5.77 -11.03 -0.33
CA ASP A 124 5.91 -11.00 1.12
C ASP A 124 4.98 -9.93 1.71
N CYS A 125 4.06 -10.36 2.58
CA CYS A 125 3.07 -9.48 3.20
C CYS A 125 3.66 -8.48 4.21
N SER A 126 4.84 -8.78 4.76
CA SER A 126 5.51 -7.92 5.75
C SER A 126 6.22 -6.72 5.12
N GLN A 127 6.46 -6.77 3.81
CA GLN A 127 7.16 -5.75 3.05
C GLN A 127 6.17 -4.83 2.30
N GLY A 128 6.67 -3.69 1.82
CA GLY A 128 5.91 -2.79 0.96
C GLY A 128 5.82 -3.26 -0.49
N TYR A 129 5.12 -2.49 -1.32
CA TYR A 129 5.17 -2.67 -2.77
C TYR A 129 6.51 -2.20 -3.32
N THR A 130 7.29 -3.12 -3.88
CA THR A 130 8.55 -2.87 -4.60
C THR A 130 8.56 -3.69 -5.89
N GLU A 131 9.45 -3.39 -6.84
CA GLU A 131 9.56 -4.17 -8.09
C GLU A 131 9.78 -5.67 -7.83
N GLU A 132 10.63 -5.99 -6.85
CA GLU A 132 10.98 -7.37 -6.49
C GLU A 132 9.90 -8.07 -5.65
N ASN A 133 9.12 -7.32 -4.86
CA ASN A 133 8.09 -7.86 -3.96
C ASN A 133 6.68 -7.81 -4.55
N THR A 134 6.52 -7.49 -5.83
CA THR A 134 5.20 -7.27 -6.43
C THR A 134 4.96 -8.18 -7.62
N ILE A 135 3.73 -8.70 -7.69
CA ILE A 135 3.27 -9.52 -8.80
C ILE A 135 1.93 -9.00 -9.33
N PHE A 136 1.75 -9.07 -10.64
CA PHE A 136 0.45 -8.81 -11.26
C PHE A 136 -0.50 -9.98 -11.01
N ALA A 137 -1.70 -9.68 -10.53
CA ALA A 137 -2.75 -10.65 -10.25
C ALA A 137 -4.14 -10.07 -10.59
N PRO A 138 -5.10 -10.88 -11.08
CA PRO A 138 -6.50 -10.50 -11.15
C PRO A 138 -7.04 -10.08 -9.78
N ARG A 139 -7.97 -9.12 -9.78
CA ARG A 139 -8.62 -8.56 -8.58
C ARG A 139 -9.16 -9.65 -7.64
N ILE A 140 -9.77 -10.71 -8.16
CA ILE A 140 -10.27 -11.80 -7.32
C ILE A 140 -9.15 -12.60 -6.63
N GLN A 141 -8.01 -12.79 -7.30
CA GLN A 141 -6.85 -13.44 -6.68
C GLN A 141 -6.27 -12.56 -5.57
N PHE A 142 -6.18 -11.25 -5.83
CA PHE A 142 -5.79 -10.27 -4.83
C PHE A 142 -6.71 -10.34 -3.60
N PHE A 143 -8.03 -10.29 -3.79
CA PHE A 143 -8.97 -10.38 -2.68
C PHE A 143 -8.84 -11.70 -1.93
N ALA A 144 -8.77 -12.83 -2.62
CA ALA A 144 -8.63 -14.14 -1.97
C ALA A 144 -7.45 -14.19 -1.00
N ILE A 145 -6.29 -13.71 -1.47
CA ILE A 145 -5.04 -13.75 -0.70
C ILE A 145 -5.04 -12.69 0.40
N GLU A 146 -5.42 -11.45 0.10
CA GLU A 146 -5.39 -10.36 1.07
C GLU A 146 -6.46 -10.49 2.16
N ILE A 147 -7.66 -11.01 1.84
CA ILE A 147 -8.67 -11.34 2.85
C ILE A 147 -8.13 -12.43 3.78
N ALA A 148 -7.46 -13.45 3.24
CA ALA A 148 -6.86 -14.49 4.06
C ALA A 148 -5.74 -13.93 4.95
N ARG A 149 -4.86 -13.08 4.42
CA ARG A 149 -3.81 -12.39 5.18
C ARG A 149 -4.36 -11.52 6.31
N ASN A 150 -5.46 -10.82 6.05
CA ASN A 150 -6.15 -9.99 7.03
C ASN A 150 -6.73 -10.86 8.16
N ARG A 151 -7.51 -11.88 7.82
CA ARG A 151 -8.16 -12.76 8.81
C ARG A 151 -7.17 -13.56 9.65
N GLU A 152 -6.09 -14.01 9.04
CA GLU A 152 -5.07 -14.85 9.69
C GLU A 152 -3.98 -14.03 10.38
N GLY A 153 -4.06 -12.69 10.30
CA GLY A 153 -3.19 -11.78 11.04
C GLY A 153 -1.81 -11.53 10.40
N TYR A 154 -1.56 -12.03 9.19
CA TYR A 154 -0.30 -11.80 8.48
C TYR A 154 -0.07 -10.33 8.12
N ASN A 155 -1.12 -9.59 7.79
CA ASN A 155 -1.02 -8.15 7.51
C ASN A 155 -0.91 -7.28 8.77
N LYS A 156 -1.12 -7.85 9.97
CA LYS A 156 -1.03 -7.10 11.23
C LYS A 156 0.36 -6.51 11.45
N ALA A 157 1.40 -7.18 10.96
CA ALA A 157 2.78 -6.69 11.02
C ALA A 157 2.95 -5.31 10.36
N VAL A 158 2.22 -5.04 9.27
CA VAL A 158 2.26 -3.74 8.58
C VAL A 158 1.67 -2.65 9.48
N TYR A 159 0.50 -2.90 10.06
CA TYR A 159 -0.17 -1.99 11.01
C TYR A 159 0.71 -1.70 12.23
N ASP A 160 1.19 -2.75 12.91
CA ASP A 160 2.02 -2.63 14.11
C ASP A 160 3.32 -1.84 13.84
N SER A 161 3.97 -2.09 12.68
CA SER A 161 5.21 -1.41 12.32
C SER A 161 5.08 0.10 12.09
N VAL A 162 3.87 0.58 11.78
CA VAL A 162 3.59 1.99 11.58
C VAL A 162 3.24 2.65 12.91
N GLN A 163 2.43 2.01 13.74
CA GLN A 163 2.12 2.49 15.10
C GLN A 163 3.40 2.65 15.94
N ASP A 164 4.31 1.67 15.87
CA ASP A 164 5.60 1.71 16.55
C ASP A 164 6.51 2.88 16.11
N LYS A 165 6.35 3.37 14.88
CA LYS A 165 7.10 4.52 14.35
C LYS A 165 6.46 5.84 14.76
N GLU A 166 5.14 5.91 14.79
CA GLU A 166 4.39 7.10 15.24
C GLU A 166 4.62 7.35 16.73
N ASP A 167 4.59 6.31 17.56
CA ASP A 167 4.86 6.41 19.01
C ASP A 167 6.30 6.87 19.30
N LYS A 168 7.28 6.41 18.52
CA LYS A 168 8.69 6.84 18.64
C LYS A 168 8.91 8.26 18.11
N GLY A 169 8.14 8.70 17.12
CA GLY A 169 8.16 10.07 16.60
C GLY A 169 7.57 11.09 17.58
N ALA A 170 6.47 10.73 18.26
CA ALA A 170 5.84 11.56 19.27
C ALA A 170 6.72 11.74 20.52
N ASN A 171 7.42 10.69 20.96
CA ASN A 171 8.24 10.71 22.18
C ASN A 171 9.59 11.47 22.00
N ASN A 172 10.03 11.72 20.76
CA ASN A 172 11.20 12.57 20.48
C ASN A 172 10.87 14.07 20.44
N GLY A 173 9.59 14.46 20.36
CA GLY A 173 9.15 15.86 20.34
C GLY A 173 9.15 16.56 21.70
N GLU A 174 9.14 15.80 22.81
CA GLU A 174 9.13 16.37 24.17
C GLU A 174 10.53 16.54 24.78
N LYS A 175 11.59 15.95 24.19
CA LYS A 175 12.95 16.00 24.77
C LYS A 175 13.79 17.21 24.36
N GLU A 176 13.38 18.00 23.36
CA GLU A 176 14.13 19.18 22.90
C GLU A 176 13.72 20.50 23.56
N LYS A 177 12.74 20.53 24.48
CA LYS A 177 12.23 21.78 25.06
C LYS A 177 12.64 22.09 26.51
N SER A 178 13.52 21.29 27.13
CA SER A 178 13.92 21.47 28.53
C SER A 178 15.42 21.70 28.76
N ASP A 179 16.18 22.20 27.77
CA ASP A 179 17.62 22.48 27.98
C ASP A 179 18.14 23.75 27.28
N LYS A 180 17.36 24.83 27.33
CA LYS A 180 17.86 26.20 27.02
C LYS A 180 17.31 27.19 28.02
N GLY A 181 17.76 27.07 29.26
CA GLY A 181 17.24 27.91 30.33
C GLY A 181 18.16 28.11 31.50
N GLU A 182 19.49 28.03 31.38
CA GLU A 182 20.39 28.51 32.44
C GLU A 182 21.85 28.58 31.97
N GLU A 183 22.24 29.67 31.28
CA GLU A 183 23.65 30.09 31.26
C GLU A 183 23.79 31.57 30.87
N LYS A 184 23.29 32.45 31.75
CA LYS A 184 23.71 33.85 31.80
C LYS A 184 23.69 34.34 33.24
N GLU A 185 24.74 34.01 33.99
CA GLU A 185 25.38 34.91 34.95
C GLU A 185 26.47 34.15 35.70
N LYS A 186 27.75 34.41 35.37
CA LYS A 186 28.70 34.93 36.36
C LYS A 186 30.08 35.20 35.76
N LYS A 187 30.51 36.44 36.03
CA LYS A 187 31.89 36.89 36.23
C LYS A 187 32.74 37.13 34.98
N ALA A 188 32.53 38.32 34.43
CA ALA A 188 33.64 39.24 34.20
C ALA A 188 34.38 39.50 35.54
N LYS A 189 35.67 39.21 35.61
CA LYS A 189 36.74 40.00 36.26
C LYS A 189 38.08 39.25 36.26
N ASN A 190 39.14 40.03 36.00
CA ASN A 190 40.59 39.75 35.96
C ASN A 190 41.08 39.07 34.67
N GLY A 191 41.91 39.66 33.81
CA GLY A 191 42.75 40.86 33.95
C GLY A 191 44.17 40.53 34.42
N VAL A 192 45.08 40.51 33.43
CA VAL A 192 46.52 40.84 33.50
C VAL A 192 47.52 39.74 33.93
N ASN A 193 48.50 39.54 33.02
CA ASN A 193 49.91 39.11 33.08
C ASN A 193 50.35 38.04 34.11
N GLU A 194 51.18 37.08 33.67
CA GLU A 194 52.65 37.20 33.71
C GLU A 194 53.25 35.92 33.11
N SER A 195 54.15 36.11 32.15
CA SER A 195 55.02 35.08 31.61
C SER A 195 56.32 35.17 32.40
N ASP A 196 56.65 34.19 33.22
CA ASP A 196 58.02 33.92 33.67
C ASP A 196 58.11 32.57 34.38
N GLU A 197 58.94 31.69 33.85
CA GLU A 197 59.92 30.81 34.52
C GLU A 197 60.35 29.73 33.51
N ILE A 198 61.49 29.91 32.83
CA ILE A 198 62.87 29.65 33.26
C ILE A 198 63.27 28.19 33.02
N ALA A 199 64.39 28.09 32.32
CA ALA A 199 65.11 26.91 31.89
C ALA A 199 65.63 26.04 33.04
N MET A 200 65.69 24.73 32.78
CA MET A 200 66.92 23.92 32.90
C MET A 200 66.82 22.72 31.96
#